data_AF-A0A932JEC7-F1
#
_entry.id   AF-A0A932JEC7-F1
#
_cell.length_a   1.000
_cell.length_b   1.000
_cell.length_c   1.000
_cell.angle_alpha   90.00
_cell.angle_beta   90.00
_cell.angle_gamma   90.00
#
_symmetry.space_group_name_H-M   'P 1'
#
loop_
_entity.id
_entity.type
_entity.pdbx_description
1 polymer ?
#
loop_
_entity_poly.entity_id
_entity_poly.type
_entity_poly.pdbx_seq_one_letter_code
_entity_poly.pdbx_strand_id
1 'polypeptide(L)'
;MKLREIKLMSQNHFIGMEYYYLILNRTFLIIKTHGYLIGIQGNGLISAEVSVNPITEYINSTLTIKEDLSDPYSYIKNSYIKKIKELDLLDGSHLKINKHNFLISTLDIKSAIYNPSKKFGMGNYPHDGRVIIETSKNVKREFIILGDQSGYDISKFILAS
;
A
#
# COMPACT_ATOMS: atom_id res chain seq x y z
N MET A 1 -5.24 17.89 8.62
CA MET A 1 -4.08 17.13 9.14
C MET A 1 -3.09 16.88 8.02
N LYS A 2 -1.84 17.35 8.13
CA LYS A 2 -0.81 17.17 7.08
C LYS A 2 0.06 15.96 7.34
N LEU A 3 0.56 15.30 6.29
CA LEU A 3 1.44 14.13 6.44
C LEU A 3 2.72 14.44 7.23
N ARG A 4 3.34 15.62 7.04
CA ARG A 4 4.55 16.02 7.77
C ARG A 4 4.38 16.12 9.30
N GLU A 5 3.13 16.24 9.76
CA GLU A 5 2.78 16.35 11.17
C GLU A 5 2.53 14.97 11.80
N ILE A 6 2.44 13.92 10.98
CA ILE A 6 2.19 12.55 11.43
C ILE A 6 3.53 11.87 11.66
N LYS A 7 3.80 11.52 12.92
CA LYS A 7 4.87 10.57 13.23
C LYS A 7 4.41 9.18 12.84
N LEU A 8 4.97 8.62 11.78
CA LEU A 8 4.70 7.25 11.35
C LEU A 8 5.27 6.27 12.38
N MET A 9 4.41 5.41 12.91
CA MET A 9 4.73 4.36 13.88
C MET A 9 3.98 3.09 13.49
N SER A 10 4.48 1.91 13.85
CA SER A 10 3.88 0.63 13.45
C SER A 10 2.39 0.49 13.83
N GLN A 11 1.92 1.23 14.84
CA GLN A 11 0.54 1.24 15.29
C GLN A 11 -0.41 2.19 14.53
N ASN A 12 0.08 3.02 13.59
CA ASN A 12 -0.76 4.00 12.90
C ASN A 12 -0.69 3.96 11.37
N HIS A 13 0.17 3.12 10.81
CA HIS A 13 0.29 2.97 9.38
C HIS A 13 0.87 1.60 9.01
N PHE A 14 0.72 1.25 7.75
CA PHE A 14 1.38 0.10 7.13
C PHE A 14 1.64 0.37 5.65
N ILE A 15 2.45 -0.46 5.03
CA ILE A 15 2.70 -0.43 3.60
C ILE A 15 2.08 -1.65 2.96
N GLY A 16 1.24 -1.40 1.97
CA GLY A 16 0.48 -2.43 1.26
C GLY A 16 0.59 -2.27 -0.24
N MET A 17 0.53 -3.38 -0.95
CA MET A 17 0.57 -3.37 -2.41
C MET A 17 -0.73 -3.88 -3.00
N GLU A 18 -1.35 -3.09 -3.88
CA GLU A 18 -2.49 -3.54 -4.68
C GLU A 18 -2.00 -4.13 -5.99
N TYR A 19 -2.49 -5.33 -6.32
CA TYR A 19 -2.23 -5.98 -7.60
C TYR A 19 -3.19 -5.46 -8.65
N TYR A 20 -2.69 -4.81 -9.69
CA TYR A 20 -3.49 -4.29 -10.81
C TYR A 20 -3.07 -4.99 -12.11
N TYR A 21 -4.04 -5.50 -12.89
CA TYR A 21 -3.84 -6.02 -14.26
C TYR A 21 -2.54 -6.80 -14.52
N LEU A 22 -2.51 -8.07 -14.12
CA LEU A 22 -1.54 -9.13 -14.47
C LEU A 22 -0.04 -8.93 -14.17
N ILE A 23 0.53 -7.72 -14.21
CA ILE A 23 1.96 -7.44 -13.98
C ILE A 23 2.23 -6.10 -13.26
N LEU A 24 1.18 -5.31 -13.01
CA LEU A 24 1.32 -3.92 -12.59
C LEU A 24 0.93 -3.75 -11.12
N ASN A 25 1.92 -3.71 -10.23
CA ASN A 25 1.66 -3.46 -8.82
C ASN A 25 1.73 -1.97 -8.49
N ARG A 26 1.00 -1.52 -7.47
CA ARG A 26 1.18 -0.19 -6.86
C ARG A 26 1.29 -0.34 -5.36
N THR A 27 2.26 0.34 -4.76
CA THR A 27 2.40 0.37 -3.30
C THR A 27 1.77 1.61 -2.74
N PHE A 28 1.25 1.46 -1.53
CA PHE A 28 0.59 2.50 -0.78
C PHE A 28 1.24 2.62 0.58
N LEU A 29 1.38 3.86 1.05
CA LEU A 29 1.44 4.17 2.46
C LEU A 29 0.00 4.31 2.94
N ILE A 30 -0.45 3.41 3.81
CA ILE A 30 -1.78 3.45 4.39
C ILE A 30 -1.66 3.96 5.83
N ILE A 31 -2.36 5.04 6.14
CA ILE A 31 -2.40 5.64 7.49
C ILE A 31 -3.81 5.51 8.03
N LYS A 32 -3.95 5.06 9.28
CA LYS A 32 -5.22 5.08 9.98
C LYS A 32 -5.26 6.23 10.97
N THR A 33 -6.36 6.96 10.92
CA THR A 33 -6.77 7.93 11.92
C THR A 33 -8.01 7.40 12.64
N HIS A 34 -8.55 8.14 13.60
CA HIS A 34 -9.79 7.76 14.26
C HIS A 34 -10.98 7.67 13.27
N GLY A 35 -11.08 8.62 12.33
CA GLY A 35 -12.21 8.69 11.40
C GLY A 35 -11.98 8.08 10.01
N TYR A 36 -10.71 7.87 9.61
CA TYR A 36 -10.39 7.50 8.24
C TYR A 36 -9.21 6.55 8.11
N LEU A 37 -9.30 5.66 7.13
CA LEU A 37 -8.19 4.96 6.52
C LEU A 37 -7.78 5.70 5.24
N ILE A 38 -6.54 6.19 5.21
CA ILE A 38 -6.01 7.08 4.17
C ILE A 38 -4.96 6.31 3.39
N GLY A 39 -5.15 6.17 2.08
CA GLY A 39 -4.22 5.51 1.18
C GLY A 39 -3.51 6.49 0.28
N ILE A 40 -2.19 6.55 0.38
CA ILE A 40 -1.33 7.37 -0.45
C ILE A 40 -0.50 6.46 -1.32
N GLN A 41 -0.61 6.58 -2.64
CA GLN A 41 0.26 5.86 -3.54
C GLN A 41 1.72 6.30 -3.33
N GLY A 42 2.56 5.37 -2.90
CA GLY A 42 3.97 5.60 -2.59
C GLY A 42 4.93 5.17 -3.70
N ASN A 43 4.51 4.30 -4.60
CA ASN A 43 5.24 3.97 -5.81
C ASN A 43 4.28 3.67 -6.97
N GLY A 44 4.77 3.92 -8.17
CA GLY A 44 4.10 3.65 -9.44
C GLY A 44 3.95 2.16 -9.72
N LEU A 45 3.85 1.84 -11.01
CA LEU A 45 3.90 0.48 -11.52
C LEU A 45 5.19 -0.22 -11.05
N ILE A 46 5.06 -1.29 -10.26
CA ILE A 46 6.15 -2.19 -9.88
C ILE A 46 5.92 -3.52 -10.59
N SER A 47 6.93 -3.96 -11.35
CA SER A 47 6.93 -5.26 -12.01
C SER A 47 7.46 -6.32 -11.05
N ALA A 48 6.77 -7.45 -10.95
CA ALA A 48 7.39 -8.67 -10.47
C ALA A 48 8.25 -9.22 -11.61
N GLU A 49 9.50 -9.57 -11.35
CA GLU A 49 10.43 -10.01 -12.40
C GLU A 49 9.82 -11.14 -13.25
N VAL A 50 9.53 -10.83 -14.51
CA VAL A 50 9.23 -11.83 -15.53
C VAL A 50 10.26 -11.63 -16.64
N SER A 51 11.30 -12.45 -16.61
CA SER A 51 12.41 -12.46 -17.55
C SER A 51 12.04 -13.25 -18.80
N VAL A 52 11.76 -12.54 -19.91
CA VAL A 52 11.61 -13.19 -21.23
C VAL A 52 12.20 -12.38 -22.41
N ASN A 53 12.76 -11.17 -22.21
CA ASN A 53 13.35 -10.38 -23.31
C ASN A 53 14.28 -9.25 -22.81
N PRO A 54 15.32 -8.81 -23.55
CA PRO A 54 16.26 -7.76 -23.14
C PRO A 54 15.63 -6.38 -22.92
N ILE A 55 14.56 -6.06 -23.67
CA ILE A 55 13.78 -4.82 -23.46
C ILE A 55 13.03 -4.86 -22.12
N THR A 56 12.52 -6.04 -21.75
CA THR A 56 11.83 -6.26 -20.48
C THR A 56 12.78 -6.20 -19.30
N GLU A 57 14.03 -6.66 -19.45
CA GLU A 57 15.10 -6.50 -18.45
C GLU A 57 15.42 -5.02 -18.19
N TYR A 58 15.55 -4.20 -19.22
CA TYR A 58 15.81 -2.76 -19.06
C TYR A 58 14.67 -2.07 -18.29
N ILE A 59 13.41 -2.36 -18.65
CA ILE A 59 12.24 -1.82 -17.95
C ILE A 59 12.20 -2.33 -16.51
N ASN A 60 12.37 -3.63 -16.27
CA ASN A 60 12.37 -4.22 -14.93
C ASN A 60 13.47 -3.58 -14.06
N SER A 61 14.68 -3.35 -14.57
CA SER A 61 15.79 -2.75 -13.81
C SER A 61 15.49 -1.35 -13.25
N THR A 62 14.54 -0.62 -13.84
CA THR A 62 14.08 0.71 -13.38
C THR A 62 12.88 0.65 -12.43
N LEU A 63 12.17 -0.49 -12.41
CA LEU A 63 10.97 -0.73 -11.61
C LEU A 63 11.23 -1.62 -10.39
N THR A 64 12.32 -2.39 -10.38
CA THR A 64 12.77 -3.20 -9.26
C THR A 64 13.25 -2.33 -8.10
N ILE A 65 12.84 -2.71 -6.89
CA ILE A 65 13.31 -2.10 -5.65
C ILE A 65 14.65 -2.73 -5.30
N LYS A 66 15.69 -1.90 -5.18
CA LYS A 66 17.08 -2.33 -4.95
C LYS A 66 17.51 -2.28 -3.48
N GLU A 67 16.62 -1.84 -2.61
CA GLU A 67 16.85 -1.65 -1.17
C GLU A 67 16.50 -2.94 -0.39
N ASP A 68 16.64 -2.90 0.93
CA ASP A 68 16.29 -4.01 1.81
C ASP A 68 14.81 -4.35 1.67
N LEU A 69 14.48 -5.48 1.04
CA LEU A 69 13.10 -5.89 0.78
C LEU A 69 12.34 -6.28 2.05
N SER A 70 13.04 -6.53 3.16
CA SER A 70 12.41 -6.75 4.47
C SER A 70 11.91 -5.44 5.07
N ASP A 71 12.53 -4.30 4.73
CA ASP A 71 12.04 -2.98 5.12
C ASP A 71 10.82 -2.59 4.26
N PRO A 72 9.62 -2.43 4.84
CA PRO A 72 8.44 -2.00 4.09
C PRO A 72 8.62 -0.62 3.42
N TYR A 73 9.47 0.27 3.96
CA TYR A 73 9.67 1.60 3.39
C TYR A 73 10.45 1.58 2.07
N SER A 74 11.24 0.53 1.80
CA SER A 74 11.92 0.30 0.51
C SER A 74 10.95 0.32 -0.67
N TYR A 75 9.67 0.04 -0.42
CA TYR A 75 8.62 0.01 -1.41
C TYR A 75 8.00 1.38 -1.72
N ILE A 76 8.46 2.45 -1.08
CA ILE A 76 7.89 3.80 -1.19
C ILE A 76 8.96 4.77 -1.73
N LYS A 77 8.66 5.43 -2.85
CA LYS A 77 9.55 6.45 -3.43
C LYS A 77 9.29 7.82 -2.79
N ASN A 78 10.36 8.44 -2.29
CA ASN A 78 10.33 9.78 -1.71
C ASN A 78 9.69 10.86 -2.60
N SER A 79 9.74 10.70 -3.93
CA SER A 79 9.12 11.64 -4.87
C SER A 79 7.59 11.71 -4.76
N TYR A 80 6.93 10.61 -4.35
CA TYR A 80 5.48 10.60 -4.11
C TYR A 80 5.14 11.29 -2.80
N ILE A 81 5.89 10.98 -1.74
CA ILE A 81 5.70 11.58 -0.41
C ILE A 81 5.89 13.11 -0.45
N LYS A 82 6.92 13.60 -1.16
CA LYS A 82 7.18 15.04 -1.30
C LYS A 82 6.01 15.82 -1.91
N LYS A 83 5.24 15.22 -2.82
CA LYS A 83 4.10 15.89 -3.50
C LYS A 83 2.91 16.13 -2.59
N ILE A 84 2.78 15.33 -1.53
CA ILE A 84 1.59 15.34 -0.68
C ILE A 84 1.89 15.77 0.77
N LYS A 85 3.16 15.92 1.14
CA LYS A 85 3.56 16.15 2.54
C LYS A 85 2.92 17.36 3.21
N GLU A 86 2.60 18.38 2.40
CA GLU A 86 2.03 19.67 2.84
C GLU A 86 0.49 19.72 2.71
N LEU A 87 -0.13 18.74 2.05
CA LEU A 87 -1.57 18.72 1.82
C LEU A 87 -2.30 18.28 3.07
N ASP A 88 -3.52 18.78 3.24
CA ASP A 88 -4.44 18.18 4.19
C ASP A 88 -4.89 16.81 3.64
N LEU A 89 -4.77 15.78 4.48
CA LEU A 89 -5.17 14.42 4.12
C LEU A 89 -6.66 14.18 4.39
N LEU A 90 -7.31 15.00 5.22
CA LEU A 90 -8.70 14.80 5.63
C LEU A 90 -9.71 15.50 4.72
N ASP A 91 -9.30 16.55 4.01
CA ASP A 91 -10.16 17.29 3.07
C ASP A 91 -10.25 16.63 1.67
N GLY A 92 -9.55 15.52 1.46
CA GLY A 92 -9.48 14.82 0.17
C GLY A 92 -8.58 15.48 -0.88
N SER A 93 -7.81 16.52 -0.56
CA SER A 93 -6.92 17.21 -1.51
C SER A 93 -5.89 16.26 -2.13
N HIS A 94 -5.40 15.29 -1.37
CA HIS A 94 -4.50 14.24 -1.85
C HIS A 94 -5.13 13.34 -2.95
N LEU A 95 -6.46 13.21 -3.02
CA LEU A 95 -7.16 12.45 -4.05
C LEU A 95 -7.05 13.11 -5.44
N LYS A 96 -6.91 14.44 -5.49
CA LYS A 96 -6.74 15.20 -6.74
C LYS A 96 -5.34 15.05 -7.33
N ILE A 97 -4.34 14.79 -6.50
CA ILE A 97 -2.96 14.57 -6.95
C ILE A 97 -2.81 13.24 -7.68
N ASN A 98 -3.53 12.22 -7.22
CA ASN A 98 -3.47 10.90 -7.80
C ASN A 98 -4.80 10.16 -7.58
N LYS A 99 -5.45 9.77 -8.69
CA LYS A 99 -6.72 9.04 -8.69
C LYS A 99 -6.69 7.69 -7.97
N HIS A 100 -5.51 7.14 -7.71
CA HIS A 100 -5.35 5.88 -6.99
C HIS A 100 -5.30 6.04 -5.48
N ASN A 101 -5.02 7.26 -5.00
CA ASN A 101 -5.16 7.58 -3.58
C ASN A 101 -6.60 7.35 -3.13
N PHE A 102 -6.79 7.06 -1.86
CA PHE A 102 -8.12 6.81 -1.32
C PHE A 102 -8.28 7.37 0.09
N LEU A 103 -9.53 7.65 0.43
CA LEU A 103 -9.95 8.06 1.76
C LEU A 103 -11.22 7.27 2.09
N ILE A 104 -11.12 6.35 3.05
CA ILE A 104 -12.23 5.48 3.47
C ILE A 104 -12.59 5.86 4.90
N SER A 105 -13.86 6.14 5.16
CA SER A 105 -14.33 6.34 6.54
C SER A 105 -14.18 5.04 7.33
N THR A 106 -13.64 5.09 8.55
CA THR A 106 -13.53 3.90 9.42
C THR A 106 -14.91 3.31 9.72
N LEU A 107 -15.96 4.14 9.77
CA LEU A 107 -17.35 3.70 9.93
C LEU A 107 -17.91 2.97 8.70
N ASP A 108 -17.29 3.17 7.53
CA ASP A 108 -17.69 2.49 6.30
C ASP A 108 -16.98 1.13 6.14
N ILE A 109 -15.97 0.83 6.96
CA ILE A 109 -15.25 -0.44 6.91
C ILE A 109 -16.11 -1.52 7.58
N LYS A 110 -16.59 -2.46 6.76
CA LYS A 110 -17.41 -3.59 7.18
C LYS A 110 -16.55 -4.74 7.70
N SER A 111 -15.41 -4.99 7.06
CA SER A 111 -14.47 -6.04 7.49
C SER A 111 -13.05 -5.77 7.00
N ALA A 112 -12.08 -6.34 7.73
CA ALA A 112 -10.70 -6.47 7.32
C ALA A 112 -10.26 -7.91 7.62
N ILE A 113 -9.97 -8.69 6.57
CA ILE A 113 -9.72 -10.13 6.68
C ILE A 113 -8.29 -10.40 6.22
N TYR A 114 -7.51 -11.03 7.10
CA TYR A 114 -6.18 -11.52 6.76
C TYR A 114 -6.26 -12.90 6.09
N ASN A 115 -5.55 -13.04 4.98
CA ASN A 115 -5.35 -14.27 4.24
C ASN A 115 -3.84 -14.58 4.20
N PRO A 116 -3.37 -15.60 4.95
CA PRO A 116 -1.94 -15.94 5.03
C PRO A 116 -1.39 -16.59 3.77
N SER A 117 -2.25 -17.04 2.85
CA SER A 117 -1.79 -17.71 1.63
C SER A 117 -0.93 -16.76 0.80
N LYS A 118 0.29 -17.17 0.45
CA LYS A 118 1.20 -16.40 -0.41
C LYS A 118 0.54 -16.11 -1.76
N LYS A 119 0.87 -14.95 -2.37
CA LYS A 119 0.39 -14.62 -3.70
C LYS A 119 1.35 -15.20 -4.73
N PHE A 120 0.86 -16.05 -5.62
CA PHE A 120 1.64 -16.56 -6.74
C PHE A 120 2.10 -15.42 -7.66
N GLY A 121 3.28 -15.57 -8.26
CA GLY A 121 3.84 -14.57 -9.18
C GLY A 121 4.54 -13.38 -8.50
N MET A 122 4.76 -13.43 -7.19
CA MET A 122 5.48 -12.39 -6.44
C MET A 122 7.00 -12.52 -6.48
N GLY A 123 7.55 -13.56 -7.11
CA GLY A 123 9.00 -13.82 -7.13
C GLY A 123 9.60 -13.83 -5.72
N ASN A 124 10.68 -13.06 -5.54
CA ASN A 124 11.42 -12.96 -4.28
C ASN A 124 10.93 -11.85 -3.34
N TYR A 125 9.83 -11.15 -3.66
CA TYR A 125 9.32 -10.10 -2.78
C TYR A 125 8.74 -10.71 -1.49
N PRO A 126 9.36 -10.47 -0.32
CA PRO A 126 8.87 -10.98 0.96
C PRO A 126 7.53 -10.33 1.28
N HIS A 127 6.57 -11.16 1.68
CA HIS A 127 5.25 -10.70 2.06
C HIS A 127 4.57 -11.67 3.01
N ASP A 128 3.84 -11.18 4.01
CA ASP A 128 3.16 -12.00 5.01
C ASP A 128 1.81 -12.58 4.54
N GLY A 129 1.35 -12.19 3.35
CA GLY A 129 0.07 -12.62 2.81
C GLY A 129 -0.71 -11.42 2.31
N ARG A 130 -2.03 -11.44 2.51
CA ARG A 130 -2.92 -10.39 2.02
C ARG A 130 -3.92 -9.96 3.09
N VAL A 131 -4.26 -8.68 3.10
CA VAL A 131 -5.37 -8.12 3.88
C VAL A 131 -6.41 -7.59 2.92
N ILE A 132 -7.64 -8.08 3.07
CA ILE A 132 -8.79 -7.68 2.25
C ILE A 132 -9.69 -6.79 3.10
N ILE A 133 -9.88 -5.55 2.66
CA ILE A 133 -10.78 -4.59 3.29
C ILE A 133 -12.06 -4.53 2.47
N GLU A 134 -13.20 -4.71 3.12
CA GLU A 134 -14.53 -4.58 2.51
C GLU A 134 -15.28 -3.42 3.15
N THR A 135 -15.87 -2.57 2.32
CA THR A 135 -16.72 -1.45 2.77
C THR A 135 -18.19 -1.86 2.88
N SER A 136 -19.03 -1.04 3.51
CA SER A 136 -20.48 -1.28 3.61
C SER A 136 -21.16 -1.40 2.23
N LYS A 137 -20.59 -0.76 1.21
CA LYS A 137 -21.03 -0.82 -0.19
C LYS A 137 -20.48 -2.02 -0.95
N ASN A 138 -19.88 -2.99 -0.26
CA ASN A 138 -19.22 -4.17 -0.83
C ASN A 138 -18.05 -3.85 -1.80
N VAL A 139 -17.49 -2.64 -1.74
CA VAL A 139 -16.23 -2.32 -2.43
C VAL A 139 -15.10 -2.97 -1.67
N LYS A 140 -14.25 -3.72 -2.39
CA LYS A 140 -13.12 -4.47 -1.82
C LYS A 140 -11.79 -3.86 -2.25
N ARG A 141 -10.83 -3.83 -1.32
CA ARG A 141 -9.41 -3.56 -1.59
C ARG A 141 -8.57 -4.69 -1.02
N GLU A 142 -7.67 -5.23 -1.82
CA GLU A 142 -6.75 -6.29 -1.41
C GLU A 142 -5.34 -5.73 -1.38
N PHE A 143 -4.69 -5.81 -0.22
CA PHE A 143 -3.31 -5.40 -0.02
C PHE A 143 -2.44 -6.61 0.25
N ILE A 144 -1.40 -6.80 -0.55
CA ILE A 144 -0.29 -7.70 -0.24
C ILE A 144 0.58 -6.98 0.80
N ILE A 145 0.86 -7.66 1.90
CA ILE A 145 1.58 -7.07 3.04
C ILE A 145 3.07 -7.34 2.86
N LEU A 146 3.82 -6.32 2.44
CA LEU A 146 5.22 -6.43 2.02
C LEU A 146 6.19 -6.27 3.18
N GLY A 147 7.37 -6.88 3.07
CA GLY A 147 8.41 -6.80 4.09
C GLY A 147 8.00 -7.42 5.43
N ASP A 148 8.68 -7.00 6.50
CA ASP A 148 8.50 -7.50 7.86
C ASP A 148 7.32 -6.79 8.56
N GLN A 149 6.12 -7.07 8.07
CA GLN A 149 4.86 -6.63 8.65
C GLN A 149 3.92 -7.82 8.86
N SER A 150 3.12 -7.76 9.93
CA SER A 150 2.11 -8.79 10.24
C SER A 150 0.77 -8.41 9.63
N GLY A 151 0.34 -9.15 8.62
CA GLY A 151 -0.98 -8.97 7.99
C GLY A 151 -2.12 -9.29 8.97
N TYR A 152 -1.89 -10.20 9.92
CA TYR A 152 -2.81 -10.45 11.02
C TYR A 152 -3.00 -9.21 11.89
N ASP A 153 -1.91 -8.60 12.36
CA ASP A 153 -2.00 -7.41 13.21
C ASP A 153 -2.55 -6.20 12.45
N ILE A 154 -2.20 -6.05 11.17
CA ILE A 154 -2.77 -5.01 10.30
C ILE A 154 -4.30 -5.16 10.18
N SER A 155 -4.80 -6.39 10.00
CA SER A 155 -6.24 -6.63 9.91
C SER A 155 -6.99 -6.20 11.17
N LYS A 156 -6.42 -6.47 12.35
CA LYS A 156 -6.95 -5.99 13.64
C LYS A 156 -6.84 -4.48 13.80
N PHE A 157 -5.69 -3.92 13.44
CA PHE A 157 -5.44 -2.48 13.47
C PHE A 157 -6.47 -1.70 12.64
N ILE A 158 -6.84 -2.20 11.46
CA ILE A 158 -7.84 -1.56 10.59
C ILE A 158 -9.21 -1.47 11.29
N LEU A 159 -9.60 -2.50 12.04
CA LEU A 159 -10.89 -2.59 12.74
C LEU A 159 -10.89 -1.98 14.14
N ALA A 160 -9.72 -1.67 14.71
CA ALA A 160 -9.62 -1.04 16.02
C ALA A 160 -10.30 0.34 16.00
N SER A 161 -11.00 0.70 17.08
CA SER A 161 -11.67 2.00 17.23
C SER A 161 -10.72 3.13 17.60
#